data_AF-A0A1I2MQ08-F1
#
_entry.id   AF-A0A1I2MQ08-F1
#
_cell.length_a   1.000
_cell.length_b   1.000
_cell.length_c   1.000
_cell.angle_alpha   90.00
_cell.angle_beta   90.00
_cell.angle_gamma   90.00
#
_symmetry.space_group_name_H-M   'P 1'
#
loop_
_entity.id
_entity.type
_entity.pdbx_description
1 polymer ?
#
loop_
_entity_poly.entity_id
_entity_poly.type
_entity_poly.pdbx_seq_one_letter_code
_entity_poly.pdbx_strand_id
1 'polypeptide(L)'
;MAGTRQTAIQAILVGYLALLVVAIVTGNPLANVAVNLGFAVVALYFGYTVYEDERPDIDPRVRLVTATAFVLAGIAQFVAVATQAAEADIASSALFVVGFIGYIVLRRA
;
A
#
# COMPACT_ATOMS: atom_id res chain seq x y z
N MET A 1 10.82 -21.69 -3.18
CA MET A 1 10.76 -20.32 -2.63
C MET A 1 9.45 -19.57 -2.91
N ALA A 2 8.47 -20.17 -3.61
CA ALA A 2 7.15 -19.55 -3.83
C ALA A 2 6.31 -19.37 -2.54
N GLY A 3 6.51 -20.24 -1.54
CA GLY A 3 5.77 -20.18 -0.27
C GLY A 3 6.03 -18.89 0.51
N THR A 4 7.29 -18.46 0.65
CA THR A 4 7.68 -17.35 1.52
C THR A 4 7.12 -16.00 1.08
N ARG A 5 7.05 -15.73 -0.24
CA ARG A 5 6.44 -14.50 -0.79
C ARG A 5 4.93 -14.46 -0.54
N GLN A 6 4.26 -15.59 -0.68
CA GLN A 6 2.82 -15.68 -0.42
C GLN A 6 2.51 -15.52 1.07
N THR A 7 3.32 -16.12 1.95
CA THR A 7 3.21 -15.91 3.40
C THR A 7 3.46 -14.46 3.80
N ALA A 8 4.40 -13.76 3.16
CA ALA A 8 4.69 -12.34 3.44
C ALA A 8 3.53 -11.43 3.06
N ILE A 9 2.96 -11.60 1.85
CA ILE A 9 1.78 -10.82 1.41
C ILE A 9 0.60 -11.09 2.35
N GLN A 10 0.39 -12.35 2.75
CA GLN A 10 -0.66 -12.72 3.69
C GLN A 10 -0.43 -12.11 5.07
N ALA A 11 0.80 -12.15 5.59
CA ALA A 11 1.16 -11.56 6.88
C ALA A 11 0.97 -10.03 6.89
N ILE A 12 1.28 -9.36 5.77
CA ILE A 12 1.09 -7.93 5.61
C ILE A 12 -0.40 -7.58 5.57
N LEU A 13 -1.20 -8.32 4.79
CA LEU A 13 -2.65 -8.12 4.72
C LEU A 13 -3.32 -8.41 6.08
N VAL A 14 -2.91 -9.47 6.76
CA VAL A 14 -3.40 -9.82 8.10
C VAL A 14 -2.99 -8.74 9.12
N GLY A 15 -1.76 -8.23 9.05
CA GLY A 15 -1.28 -7.14 9.89
C GLY A 15 -2.06 -5.84 9.67
N TYR A 16 -2.36 -5.50 8.42
CA TYR A 16 -3.19 -4.36 8.07
C TYR A 16 -4.64 -4.52 8.57
N LEU A 17 -5.26 -5.69 8.36
CA LEU A 17 -6.61 -5.97 8.85
C LEU A 17 -6.69 -5.94 10.38
N ALA A 18 -5.69 -6.47 11.08
CA ALA A 18 -5.62 -6.42 12.54
C ALA A 18 -5.51 -4.97 13.05
N LEU A 19 -4.67 -4.14 12.42
CA LEU A 19 -4.57 -2.71 12.74
C LEU A 19 -5.89 -1.99 12.49
N LEU A 20 -6.57 -2.28 11.39
CA LEU A 20 -7.86 -1.67 11.03
C LEU A 20 -8.95 -2.01 12.06
N VAL A 21 -9.02 -3.25 12.52
CA VAL A 21 -9.93 -3.67 13.60
C VAL A 21 -9.60 -2.94 14.91
N VAL A 22 -8.31 -2.83 15.28
CA VAL A 22 -7.90 -2.07 16.47
C VAL A 22 -8.28 -0.61 16.35
N ALA A 23 -8.10 0.03 15.19
CA ALA A 23 -8.49 1.42 14.96
C ALA A 23 -9.98 1.65 15.23
N ILE A 24 -10.83 0.79 14.66
CA ILE A 24 -12.29 0.85 14.77
C ILE A 24 -12.75 0.61 16.21
N VAL A 25 -12.19 -0.39 16.89
CA VAL A 25 -12.64 -0.80 18.22
C VAL A 25 -12.18 0.18 19.31
N THR A 26 -10.96 0.73 19.18
CA THR A 26 -10.35 1.48 20.28
C THR A 26 -10.73 2.96 20.27
N GLY A 27 -11.12 3.53 19.12
CA GLY A 27 -11.45 4.96 18.98
C GLY A 27 -10.29 5.90 19.40
N ASN A 28 -9.08 5.37 19.56
CA ASN A 28 -7.95 6.06 20.15
C ASN A 28 -7.21 6.83 19.05
N PRO A 29 -6.99 8.15 19.21
CA PRO A 29 -6.28 8.95 18.22
C PRO A 29 -4.86 8.44 17.92
N LEU A 30 -4.17 7.84 18.92
CA LEU A 30 -2.87 7.20 18.70
C LEU A 30 -2.96 5.94 17.84
N ALA A 31 -4.04 5.16 17.98
CA ALA A 31 -4.27 3.97 17.16
C ALA A 31 -4.49 4.37 15.70
N ASN A 32 -5.24 5.45 15.44
CA ASN A 32 -5.43 5.97 14.08
C ASN A 32 -4.11 6.42 13.44
N VAL A 33 -3.24 7.10 14.19
CA VAL A 33 -1.90 7.47 13.69
C VAL A 33 -1.08 6.22 13.36
N ALA A 34 -1.08 5.21 14.23
CA ALA A 34 -0.35 3.97 14.00
C ALA A 34 -0.88 3.21 12.75
N VAL A 35 -2.19 3.21 12.52
CA VAL A 35 -2.83 2.62 11.34
C VAL A 35 -2.42 3.36 10.07
N ASN A 36 -2.44 4.69 10.09
CA ASN A 36 -2.05 5.52 8.95
C ASN A 36 -0.57 5.32 8.61
N LEU A 37 0.31 5.27 9.62
CA LEU A 37 1.73 4.95 9.41
C LEU A 37 1.91 3.52 8.87
N GLY A 38 1.14 2.55 9.39
CA GLY A 38 1.14 1.19 8.89
C GLY A 38 0.74 1.12 7.41
N PHE A 39 -0.32 1.82 7.02
CA PHE A 39 -0.73 1.94 5.63
C PHE A 39 0.39 2.51 4.74
N ALA A 40 1.05 3.58 5.19
CA ALA A 40 2.14 4.20 4.45
C ALA A 40 3.27 3.20 4.17
N VAL A 41 3.67 2.42 5.18
CA VAL A 41 4.69 1.38 5.06
C VAL A 41 4.25 0.27 4.10
N VAL A 42 2.99 -0.18 4.20
CA VAL A 42 2.43 -1.19 3.31
C VAL A 42 2.42 -0.71 1.86
N ALA A 43 1.98 0.52 1.60
CA ALA A 43 1.99 1.12 0.28
C ALA A 43 3.40 1.16 -0.32
N LEU A 44 4.40 1.63 0.45
CA LEU A 44 5.79 1.62 0.01
C LEU A 44 6.31 0.20 -0.29
N TYR A 45 5.97 -0.78 0.55
CA TYR A 45 6.35 -2.18 0.32
C TYR A 45 5.75 -2.72 -0.98
N PHE A 46 4.47 -2.46 -1.25
CA PHE A 46 3.84 -2.83 -2.53
C PHE A 46 4.54 -2.15 -3.70
N GLY A 47 4.85 -0.86 -3.61
CA GLY A 47 5.59 -0.14 -4.64
C GLY A 47 6.95 -0.77 -4.95
N TYR A 48 7.72 -1.11 -3.92
CA TYR A 48 9.01 -1.78 -4.05
C TYR A 48 8.88 -3.18 -4.68
N THR A 49 7.97 -4.00 -4.17
CA THR A 49 7.77 -5.36 -4.71
C THR A 49 7.32 -5.39 -6.16
N VAL A 50 6.51 -4.41 -6.60
CA VAL A 50 6.13 -4.24 -8.01
C VAL A 50 7.31 -3.77 -8.84
N TYR A 51 8.10 -2.83 -8.31
CA TYR A 51 9.28 -2.31 -9.02
C TYR A 51 10.32 -3.41 -9.30
N GLU A 52 10.56 -4.29 -8.32
CA GLU A 52 11.47 -5.44 -8.45
C GLU A 52 10.89 -6.63 -9.24
N ASP A 53 9.66 -6.54 -9.72
CA ASP A 53 9.07 -7.61 -10.52
C ASP A 53 9.60 -7.56 -11.96
N GLU A 54 10.74 -8.21 -12.19
CA GLU A 54 11.44 -8.27 -13.49
C GLU A 54 10.92 -9.34 -14.45
N ARG A 55 9.66 -9.77 -14.27
CA ARG A 55 9.03 -10.73 -15.18
C ARG A 55 9.04 -10.21 -16.63
N PRO A 56 9.54 -11.00 -17.61
CA PRO A 56 9.77 -10.55 -18.99
C PRO A 56 8.48 -10.34 -19.80
N ASP A 57 7.36 -10.89 -19.33
CA ASP A 57 6.00 -10.80 -19.86
C ASP A 57 5.26 -9.51 -19.47
N ILE A 58 5.81 -8.73 -18.53
CA ILE A 58 5.19 -7.51 -18.01
C ILE A 58 5.61 -6.29 -18.83
N ASP A 59 4.63 -5.47 -19.26
CA ASP A 59 4.92 -4.15 -19.82
C ASP A 59 5.62 -3.27 -18.77
N PRO A 60 6.87 -2.82 -19.03
CA PRO A 60 7.64 -2.03 -18.09
C PRO A 60 6.97 -0.69 -17.73
N ARG A 61 6.11 -0.15 -18.60
CA ARG A 61 5.35 1.08 -18.32
C ARG A 61 4.27 0.83 -17.27
N VAL A 62 3.53 -0.26 -17.39
CA VAL A 62 2.48 -0.63 -16.43
C VAL A 62 3.11 -0.93 -15.08
N ARG A 63 4.24 -1.64 -15.04
CA ARG A 63 5.02 -1.85 -13.82
C ARG A 63 5.42 -0.54 -13.15
N LEU A 64 6.01 0.39 -13.91
CA LEU A 64 6.50 1.65 -13.38
C LEU A 64 5.36 2.55 -12.87
N VAL A 65 4.24 2.64 -13.60
CA VAL A 65 3.05 3.39 -13.17
C VAL A 65 2.45 2.79 -11.90
N THR A 66 2.37 1.47 -11.81
CA THR A 66 1.85 0.76 -10.64
C THR A 66 2.73 0.99 -9.41
N ALA A 67 4.05 0.83 -9.57
CA ALA A 67 5.01 1.06 -8.49
C ALA A 67 4.98 2.51 -8.00
N THR A 68 4.99 3.48 -8.92
CA THR A 68 4.95 4.91 -8.57
C THR A 68 3.64 5.30 -7.91
N ALA A 69 2.49 4.76 -8.33
CA ALA A 69 1.22 4.98 -7.66
C ALA A 69 1.24 4.54 -6.19
N PHE A 70 1.78 3.36 -5.89
CA PHE A 70 1.94 2.89 -4.52
C PHE A 70 2.93 3.73 -3.71
N VAL A 71 4.05 4.13 -4.30
CA VAL A 71 5.02 4.99 -3.60
C VAL A 71 4.41 6.35 -3.28
N LEU A 72 3.72 6.97 -4.24
CA LEU A 72 3.04 8.24 -4.02
C LEU A 72 1.90 8.11 -2.99
N ALA A 73 1.20 6.98 -2.95
CA ALA A 73 0.22 6.72 -1.90
C ALA A 73 0.87 6.71 -0.51
N GLY A 74 1.99 6.00 -0.34
CA GLY A 74 2.72 5.97 0.92
C GLY A 74 3.21 7.36 1.36
N ILE A 75 3.77 8.14 0.43
CA ILE A 75 4.21 9.52 0.69
C ILE A 75 3.03 10.40 1.08
N ALA A 76 1.91 10.33 0.35
CA ALA A 76 0.71 11.10 0.64
C ALA A 76 0.15 10.76 2.03
N GLN A 77 0.20 9.49 2.45
CA GLN A 77 -0.22 9.11 3.81
C GLN A 77 0.67 9.70 4.90
N PHE A 78 1.99 9.73 4.69
CA PHE A 78 2.89 10.41 5.63
C PHE A 78 2.59 11.90 5.72
N VAL A 79 2.31 12.55 4.59
CA VAL A 79 1.86 13.94 4.57
C VAL A 79 0.56 14.10 5.35
N ALA A 80 -0.43 13.24 5.14
CA ALA A 80 -1.71 13.26 5.86
C ALA A 80 -1.52 13.15 7.38
N VAL A 81 -0.63 12.27 7.84
CA VAL A 81 -0.31 12.14 9.27
C VAL A 81 0.38 13.40 9.81
N ALA A 82 1.32 13.97 9.05
CA ALA A 82 2.10 15.13 9.48
C ALA A 82 1.28 16.43 9.50
N THR A 83 0.38 16.61 8.54
CA THR A 83 -0.40 17.86 8.36
C THR A 83 -1.82 17.77 8.88
N GLN A 84 -2.32 16.55 9.17
CA GLN A 84 -3.73 16.28 9.46
C GLN A 84 -4.69 16.73 8.35
N ALA A 85 -4.21 16.85 7.11
CA ALA A 85 -5.01 17.25 5.96
C ALA A 85 -5.82 16.06 5.42
N ALA A 86 -7.14 16.21 5.38
CA ALA A 86 -8.05 15.19 4.87
C ALA A 86 -7.86 14.94 3.36
N GLU A 87 -7.45 15.96 2.61
CA GLU A 87 -7.18 15.88 1.18
C GLU A 87 -6.00 14.94 0.87
N ALA A 88 -4.99 14.94 1.74
CA ALA A 88 -3.82 14.05 1.60
C ALA A 88 -4.20 12.59 1.85
N ASP A 89 -5.12 12.33 2.80
CA ASP A 89 -5.63 10.98 3.10
C ASP A 89 -6.47 10.42 1.94
N ILE A 90 -7.32 11.26 1.34
CA ILE A 90 -8.10 10.91 0.13
C ILE A 90 -7.17 10.65 -1.06
N ALA A 91 -6.19 11.52 -1.30
CA ALA A 91 -5.24 11.38 -2.39
C ALA A 91 -4.42 10.09 -2.25
N SER A 92 -3.95 9.79 -1.03
CA SER A 92 -3.25 8.56 -0.67
C SER A 92 -4.09 7.32 -1.00
N SER A 93 -5.35 7.31 -0.57
CA SER A 93 -6.28 6.21 -0.83
C SER A 93 -6.54 6.02 -2.33
N ALA A 94 -6.77 7.11 -3.06
CA ALA A 94 -7.00 7.06 -4.51
C ALA A 94 -5.78 6.50 -5.27
N LEU A 95 -4.58 6.95 -4.92
CA LEU A 95 -3.32 6.47 -5.47
C LEU A 95 -3.10 4.99 -5.17
N PHE A 96 -3.42 4.56 -3.95
CA PHE A 96 -3.32 3.15 -3.57
C PHE A 96 -4.28 2.28 -4.39
N VAL A 97 -5.52 2.73 -4.62
CA VAL A 97 -6.48 2.02 -5.48
C VAL A 97 -5.96 1.92 -6.93
N VAL A 98 -5.38 2.99 -7.47
CA VAL A 98 -4.76 2.98 -8.81
C VAL A 98 -3.61 1.96 -8.87
N GLY A 99 -2.71 1.97 -7.88
CA GLY A 99 -1.65 0.97 -7.75
C GLY A 99 -2.20 -0.45 -7.61
N PHE A 100 -3.27 -0.63 -6.85
CA PHE A 100 -3.89 -1.94 -6.65
C PHE A 100 -4.53 -2.49 -7.93
N ILE A 101 -5.20 -1.63 -8.71
CA ILE A 101 -5.72 -1.99 -10.03
C ILE A 101 -4.57 -2.40 -10.96
N GLY A 102 -3.49 -1.60 -11.01
CA GLY A 102 -2.29 -1.93 -11.77
C GLY A 102 -1.70 -3.29 -11.38
N TYR A 103 -1.60 -3.57 -10.07
CA TYR A 103 -1.13 -4.85 -9.56
C TYR A 103 -1.99 -6.04 -10.00
N ILE A 104 -3.32 -5.89 -9.99
CA ILE A 104 -4.23 -6.94 -10.47
C ILE A 104 -4.04 -7.19 -11.97
N VAL A 105 -3.89 -6.12 -12.76
CA VAL A 105 -3.65 -6.23 -14.21
C VAL A 105 -2.33 -6.98 -14.46
N LEU A 106 -1.25 -6.60 -13.76
CA LEU A 106 0.06 -7.25 -13.85
C LEU A 106 0.04 -8.72 -13.41
N ARG A 107 -0.86 -9.10 -12.51
CA ARG A 107 -0.96 -10.49 -12.02
C ARG A 107 -1.81 -11.39 -12.92
N ARG A 108 -2.58 -10.80 -13.85
CA ARG A 108 -3.40 -11.52 -14.84
C ARG A 108 -2.75 -11.63 -16.21
N ALA A 109 -1.81 -10.73 -16.51
CA ALA A 109 -0.90 -10.86 -17.65
C ALA A 109 0.08 -12.03 -17.40
#